data_AF-A0A918SY11-F1
#
_entry.id   AF-A0A918SY11-F1
#
_cell.length_a   1.000
_cell.length_b   1.000
_cell.length_c   1.000
_cell.angle_alpha   90.00
_cell.angle_beta   90.00
_cell.angle_gamma   90.00
#
_symmetry.space_group_name_H-M   'P 1'
#
loop_
_entity.id
_entity.type
_entity.pdbx_description
1 polymer ?
#
loop_
_entity_poly.entity_id
_entity_poly.type
_entity_poly.pdbx_seq_one_letter_code
_entity_poly.pdbx_strand_id
1 'polypeptide(L)'
;MAQPSPTVRCEQCRGPIKQPKTGRPKLYCKPRCRREAQRDRDRDRARRDPDGLRKAWGPVTDDLLDRAIQLRSGRQKPLEDVLRLADAAASDIEALVAVAVNNARRQEESWEEIGRSAGMSAASARARWGGNRVRRLLRARKAARGFPPESRCPSVPAGSDPHDAQGDPGDVVRGAKGGKR
;
A
#
# COMPACT_ATOMS: atom_id res chain seq x y z
N MET A 1 -13.29 -38.65 -40.95
CA MET A 1 -14.11 -37.42 -40.91
C MET A 1 -13.51 -36.48 -39.88
N ALA A 2 -13.00 -35.32 -40.30
CA ALA A 2 -12.34 -34.37 -39.39
C ALA A 2 -13.41 -33.58 -38.60
N GLN A 3 -13.37 -33.65 -37.26
CA GLN A 3 -14.28 -32.89 -36.41
C GLN A 3 -13.95 -31.39 -36.50
N PRO A 4 -14.94 -30.50 -36.65
CA PRO A 4 -14.70 -29.07 -36.68
C PRO A 4 -14.13 -28.62 -35.32
N SER A 5 -12.96 -27.97 -35.36
CA SER A 5 -12.31 -27.44 -34.17
C SER A 5 -13.27 -26.49 -33.43
N PRO A 6 -13.42 -26.61 -32.10
CA PRO A 6 -14.39 -25.81 -31.36
C PRO A 6 -14.10 -24.32 -31.56
N THR A 7 -15.08 -23.61 -32.14
CA THR A 7 -14.99 -22.17 -32.34
C THR A 7 -15.02 -21.50 -30.98
N VAL A 8 -13.87 -21.06 -30.49
CA VAL A 8 -13.81 -20.35 -29.20
C VAL A 8 -14.55 -19.02 -29.32
N ARG A 9 -15.46 -18.77 -28.39
CA ARG A 9 -16.29 -17.56 -28.35
C ARG A 9 -15.80 -16.59 -27.29
N CYS A 10 -16.02 -15.30 -27.54
CA CYS A 10 -15.71 -14.24 -26.59
C CYS A 10 -16.62 -14.30 -25.36
N GLU A 11 -16.03 -14.25 -24.17
CA GLU A 11 -16.79 -14.24 -22.92
C GLU A 11 -17.73 -13.03 -22.79
N GLN A 12 -17.42 -11.91 -23.45
CA GLN A 12 -18.24 -10.69 -23.36
C GLN A 12 -19.34 -10.63 -24.41
N CYS A 13 -19.00 -10.69 -25.70
CA CYS A 13 -19.95 -10.48 -26.80
C CYS A 13 -20.36 -11.77 -27.52
N ARG A 14 -19.83 -12.92 -27.10
CA ARG A 14 -20.06 -14.25 -27.72
C ARG A 14 -19.64 -14.40 -29.18
N GLY A 15 -18.99 -13.38 -29.76
CA GLY A 15 -18.45 -13.43 -31.12
C GLY A 15 -17.23 -14.37 -31.24
N PRO A 16 -16.90 -14.84 -32.46
CA PRO A 16 -15.81 -15.78 -32.69
C PRO A 16 -14.44 -15.16 -32.38
N ILE A 17 -13.52 -15.98 -31.84
CA ILE A 17 -12.14 -15.60 -31.53
C ILE A 17 -11.17 -16.46 -32.34
N LYS A 18 -10.25 -15.80 -33.05
CA LYS A 18 -9.08 -16.46 -33.64
C LYS A 18 -8.04 -16.72 -32.54
N GLN A 19 -7.84 -17.99 -32.19
CA GLN A 19 -6.82 -18.39 -31.23
C GLN A 19 -5.41 -18.24 -31.83
N PRO A 20 -4.41 -17.84 -31.02
CA PRO A 20 -3.02 -17.92 -31.46
C PRO A 20 -2.61 -19.40 -31.58
N LYS A 21 -1.70 -19.70 -32.51
CA LYS A 21 -1.18 -21.07 -32.72
C LYS A 21 -0.33 -21.57 -31.54
N THR A 22 0.27 -20.65 -30.80
CA THR A 22 1.11 -20.91 -29.63
C THR A 22 0.81 -19.89 -28.52
N GLY A 23 1.04 -20.27 -27.26
CA GLY A 23 0.86 -19.39 -26.10
C GLY A 23 -0.54 -19.40 -25.49
N ARG A 24 -0.82 -18.40 -24.65
CA ARG A 24 -2.04 -18.34 -23.82
C ARG A 24 -3.30 -18.13 -24.68
N PRO A 25 -4.38 -18.91 -24.48
CA PRO A 25 -5.65 -18.72 -25.16
C PRO A 25 -6.24 -17.32 -24.95
N LYS A 26 -6.83 -16.76 -26.01
CA LYS A 26 -7.58 -15.50 -25.94
C LYS A 26 -9.01 -15.75 -25.46
N LEU A 27 -9.42 -15.00 -24.44
CA LEU A 27 -10.79 -14.99 -23.90
C LEU A 27 -11.69 -13.91 -24.53
N TYR A 28 -11.07 -12.90 -25.17
CA TYR A 28 -11.77 -11.75 -25.74
C TYR A 28 -11.39 -11.51 -27.19
N CYS A 29 -12.38 -11.17 -28.02
CA CYS A 29 -12.16 -10.89 -29.44
C CYS A 29 -11.46 -9.54 -29.68
N LYS A 30 -11.71 -8.54 -28.81
CA LYS A 30 -11.22 -7.15 -28.97
C LYS A 30 -10.85 -6.53 -27.62
N PRO A 31 -9.93 -5.53 -27.58
CA PRO A 31 -9.60 -4.79 -26.36
C PRO A 31 -10.80 -4.11 -25.68
N ARG A 32 -11.81 -3.71 -26.46
CA ARG A 32 -13.07 -3.16 -25.93
C ARG A 32 -13.81 -4.19 -25.08
N CYS A 33 -14.03 -5.40 -25.59
CA CYS A 33 -14.68 -6.49 -24.87
C CYS A 33 -13.93 -6.88 -23.59
N ARG A 34 -12.59 -6.87 -23.62
CA ARG A 34 -11.77 -7.08 -22.41
C ARG A 34 -11.99 -5.99 -21.37
N ARG A 35 -12.01 -4.71 -21.77
CA ARG A 35 -12.26 -3.58 -20.87
C ARG A 35 -13.66 -3.62 -20.28
N GLU A 36 -14.64 -4.03 -21.06
CA GLU A 36 -16.04 -4.15 -20.63
C GLU A 36 -16.20 -5.31 -19.64
N ALA A 37 -15.68 -6.49 -19.95
CA ALA A 37 -15.63 -7.61 -19.01
C ALA A 37 -14.90 -7.25 -17.70
N GLN A 38 -13.83 -6.45 -17.77
CA GLN A 38 -13.14 -5.95 -16.59
C GLN A 38 -14.04 -5.02 -15.77
N ARG A 39 -14.77 -4.10 -16.41
CA ARG A 39 -15.74 -3.22 -15.73
C ARG A 39 -16.86 -4.02 -15.09
N ASP A 40 -17.34 -5.08 -15.73
CA ASP A 40 -18.37 -5.96 -15.18
C ASP A 40 -17.86 -6.67 -13.92
N ARG A 41 -16.67 -7.26 -13.98
CA ARG A 41 -16.01 -7.86 -12.81
C ARG A 41 -15.76 -6.86 -11.69
N ASP A 42 -15.38 -5.62 -12.01
CA ASP A 42 -15.17 -4.57 -11.02
C ASP A 42 -16.49 -4.14 -10.37
N ARG A 43 -17.59 -4.07 -11.15
CA ARG A 43 -18.94 -3.82 -10.64
C ARG A 43 -19.42 -4.97 -9.76
N ASP A 44 -19.24 -6.22 -10.18
CA ASP A 44 -19.62 -7.39 -9.40
C ASP A 44 -18.83 -7.49 -8.10
N ARG A 45 -17.51 -7.21 -8.15
CA ARG A 45 -16.69 -7.12 -6.94
C ARG A 45 -17.19 -6.03 -6.01
N ALA A 46 -17.53 -4.86 -6.54
CA ALA A 46 -18.11 -3.77 -5.76
C ALA A 46 -19.48 -4.13 -5.16
N ARG A 47 -20.29 -4.95 -5.84
CA ARG A 47 -21.57 -5.46 -5.34
C ARG A 47 -21.40 -6.53 -4.26
N ARG A 48 -20.40 -7.41 -4.39
CA ARG A 48 -20.13 -8.51 -3.45
C ARG A 48 -19.41 -8.07 -2.18
N ASP A 49 -18.70 -6.95 -2.23
CA ASP A 49 -18.00 -6.38 -1.08
C ASP A 49 -18.55 -5.01 -0.68
N PRO A 50 -19.86 -4.91 -0.33
CA PRO A 50 -20.42 -3.65 0.16
C PRO A 50 -19.79 -3.26 1.51
N ASP A 51 -19.37 -4.25 2.29
CA ASP A 51 -18.84 -4.07 3.65
C ASP A 51 -17.34 -3.84 3.71
N GLY A 52 -16.58 -4.05 2.63
CA GLY A 52 -15.14 -3.79 2.61
C GLY A 52 -14.79 -2.35 2.94
N LEU A 53 -15.69 -1.40 2.62
CA LEU A 53 -15.55 0.00 3.01
C LEU A 53 -15.92 0.23 4.48
N ARG A 54 -16.96 -0.45 5.00
CA ARG A 54 -17.34 -0.36 6.43
C ARG A 54 -16.25 -0.96 7.32
N LYS A 55 -15.69 -2.10 6.90
CA LYS A 55 -14.55 -2.77 7.53
C LYS A 55 -13.25 -1.98 7.39
N ALA A 56 -13.16 -1.02 6.47
CA ALA A 56 -11.97 -0.18 6.34
C ALA A 56 -11.82 0.82 7.49
N TRP A 57 -12.89 1.14 8.23
CA TRP A 57 -12.83 2.12 9.33
C TRP A 57 -11.79 1.76 10.39
N GLY A 58 -11.83 0.53 10.91
CA GLY A 58 -10.91 0.04 11.95
C GLY A 58 -9.44 0.16 11.51
N PRO A 59 -9.02 -0.54 10.45
CA PRO A 59 -7.65 -0.46 9.94
C PRO A 59 -7.22 0.97 9.59
N VAL A 60 -8.15 1.80 9.13
CA VAL A 60 -7.84 3.19 8.80
C VAL A 60 -7.48 4.00 10.06
N THR A 61 -8.25 3.79 11.12
CA THR A 61 -8.09 4.44 12.42
C THR A 61 -6.86 3.93 13.16
N ASP A 62 -6.58 2.62 13.11
CA ASP A 62 -5.43 2.01 13.76
C ASP A 62 -4.10 2.60 13.24
N ASP A 63 -3.92 2.70 11.92
CA ASP A 63 -2.72 3.34 11.37
C ASP A 63 -2.61 4.82 11.75
N LEU A 64 -3.75 5.54 11.77
CA LEU A 64 -3.74 6.95 12.12
C LEU A 64 -3.26 7.12 13.57
N LEU A 65 -3.71 6.23 14.46
CA LEU A 65 -3.24 6.16 15.84
C LEU A 65 -1.74 5.83 15.91
N ASP A 66 -1.28 4.82 15.18
CA ASP A 66 0.14 4.46 15.12
C ASP A 66 1.00 5.64 14.65
N ARG A 67 0.58 6.36 13.61
CA ARG A 67 1.28 7.56 13.13
C ARG A 67 1.25 8.70 14.14
N ALA A 68 0.12 8.92 14.82
CA ALA A 68 0.02 9.94 15.86
C ALA A 68 0.98 9.64 17.01
N ILE A 69 1.11 8.37 17.42
CA ILE A 69 2.10 7.92 18.41
C ILE A 69 3.53 8.19 17.91
N GLN A 70 3.83 7.86 16.66
CA GLN A 70 5.16 8.11 16.07
C GLN A 70 5.49 9.61 15.98
N LEU A 71 4.53 10.45 15.62
CA LEU A 71 4.67 11.92 15.59
C LEU A 71 4.89 12.50 16.98
N ARG A 72 4.18 11.98 18.01
CA ARG A 72 4.40 12.38 19.40
C ARG A 72 5.84 12.12 19.85
N SER A 73 6.43 11.01 19.41
CA SER A 73 7.84 10.67 19.66
C SER A 73 8.81 11.34 18.67
N GLY A 74 8.31 12.17 17.75
CA GLY A 74 9.07 12.73 16.63
C GLY A 74 10.09 13.81 16.98
N ARG A 75 10.15 14.27 18.24
CA ARG A 75 11.12 15.30 18.68
C ARG A 75 12.58 14.95 18.41
N GLN A 76 12.90 13.65 18.35
CA GLN A 76 14.26 13.16 18.11
C GLN A 76 14.47 12.68 16.66
N LYS A 77 13.45 12.78 15.80
CA LYS A 77 13.53 12.37 14.39
C LYS A 77 14.07 13.50 13.53
N PRO A 78 14.74 13.20 12.40
CA PRO A 78 15.02 14.17 11.36
C PRO A 78 13.73 14.86 10.87
N LEU A 79 13.81 16.14 10.51
CA LEU A 79 12.66 16.92 10.01
C LEU A 79 11.96 16.22 8.84
N GLU A 80 12.73 15.64 7.91
CA GLU A 80 12.20 14.93 6.75
C GLU A 80 11.25 13.79 7.16
N ASP A 81 11.64 13.00 8.17
CA ASP A 81 10.82 11.89 8.66
C ASP A 81 9.54 12.41 9.35
N VAL A 82 9.64 13.51 10.09
CA VAL A 82 8.45 14.15 10.70
C VAL A 82 7.48 14.64 9.63
N LEU A 83 7.98 15.30 8.58
CA LEU A 83 7.15 15.77 7.46
C LEU A 83 6.50 14.59 6.72
N ARG A 84 7.24 13.51 6.48
CA ARG A 84 6.72 12.29 5.84
C ARG A 84 5.64 11.62 6.69
N LEU A 85 5.84 11.54 8.00
CA LEU A 85 4.84 11.02 8.94
C LEU A 85 3.58 11.88 8.98
N ALA A 86 3.74 13.22 8.97
CA ALA A 86 2.63 14.16 8.97
C ALA A 86 1.81 14.08 7.68
N ASP A 87 2.45 14.03 6.51
CA ASP A 87 1.78 13.86 5.22
C ASP A 87 0.99 12.55 5.15
N ALA A 88 1.58 11.48 5.67
CA ALA A 88 0.93 10.19 5.69
C ALA A 88 -0.22 10.11 6.71
N ALA A 89 -0.12 10.82 7.85
CA ALA A 89 -1.24 10.98 8.78
C ALA A 89 -2.38 11.81 8.15
N ALA A 90 -2.05 12.88 7.42
CA ALA A 90 -3.04 13.66 6.68
C ALA A 90 -3.77 12.80 5.63
N SER A 91 -3.01 11.98 4.88
CA SER A 91 -3.58 11.01 3.94
C SER A 91 -4.51 10.00 4.61
N ASP A 92 -4.18 9.56 5.83
CA ASP A 92 -5.01 8.63 6.59
C ASP A 92 -6.30 9.27 7.10
N ILE A 93 -6.25 10.54 7.51
CA ILE A 93 -7.43 11.35 7.84
C ILE A 93 -8.33 11.51 6.61
N GLU A 94 -7.76 11.85 5.44
CA GLU A 94 -8.55 11.95 4.21
C GLU A 94 -9.23 10.63 3.85
N ALA A 95 -8.53 9.50 4.03
CA ALA A 95 -9.10 8.17 3.83
C ALA A 95 -10.23 7.87 4.82
N LEU A 96 -10.08 8.26 6.09
CA LEU A 96 -11.11 8.09 7.12
C LEU A 96 -12.37 8.89 6.79
N VAL A 97 -12.21 10.17 6.41
CA VAL A 97 -13.33 11.01 5.96
C VAL A 97 -14.02 10.40 4.74
N ALA A 98 -13.25 9.88 3.78
CA ALA A 98 -13.80 9.21 2.61
C ALA A 98 -14.62 7.95 2.97
N VAL A 99 -14.18 7.17 3.96
CA VAL A 99 -14.95 6.04 4.51
C VAL A 99 -16.24 6.53 5.20
N ALA A 100 -16.14 7.58 6.02
CA ALA A 100 -17.28 8.17 6.71
C ALA A 100 -18.37 8.63 5.73
N VAL A 101 -17.98 9.42 4.71
CA VAL A 101 -18.88 9.91 3.67
C VAL A 101 -19.50 8.76 2.89
N ASN A 102 -18.73 7.71 2.58
CA ASN A 102 -19.28 6.54 1.91
C ASN A 102 -20.31 5.81 2.78
N ASN A 103 -20.09 5.72 4.10
CA ASN A 103 -21.06 5.13 5.02
C ASN A 103 -22.32 5.98 5.15
N ALA A 104 -22.20 7.31 5.20
CA ALA A 104 -23.34 8.24 5.15
C ALA A 104 -24.16 8.04 3.86
N ARG A 105 -23.48 7.98 2.71
CA ARG A 105 -24.12 7.71 1.41
C ARG A 105 -24.84 6.36 1.34
N ARG A 106 -24.37 5.34 2.07
CA ARG A 106 -25.04 4.04 2.19
C ARG A 106 -26.27 4.08 3.11
N GLN A 107 -26.30 5.04 4.04
CA GLN A 107 -27.46 5.36 4.89
C GLN A 107 -28.39 6.38 4.22
N GLU A 108 -28.26 6.54 2.90
CA GLU A 108 -29.10 7.40 2.06
C GLU A 108 -29.00 8.91 2.34
N GLU A 109 -28.06 9.36 3.18
CA GLU A 109 -27.81 10.79 3.41
C GLU A 109 -27.47 11.50 2.10
N SER A 110 -28.13 12.64 1.88
CA SER A 110 -27.99 13.49 0.69
C SER A 110 -26.62 14.17 0.61
N TRP A 111 -26.23 14.65 -0.57
CA TRP A 111 -24.99 15.41 -0.71
C TRP A 111 -25.08 16.78 -0.01
N GLU A 112 -26.29 17.30 0.12
CA GLU A 112 -26.63 18.52 0.84
C GLU A 112 -26.36 18.39 2.33
N GLU A 113 -26.79 17.29 2.96
CA GLU A 113 -26.51 16.99 4.37
C GLU A 113 -25.03 16.75 4.61
N ILE A 114 -24.39 15.93 3.78
CA ILE A 114 -22.95 15.65 3.87
C ILE A 114 -22.13 16.94 3.71
N GLY A 115 -22.49 17.77 2.73
CA GLY A 115 -21.84 19.06 2.49
C GLY A 115 -22.00 19.99 3.69
N ARG A 116 -23.21 20.10 4.24
CA ARG A 116 -23.50 20.91 5.44
C ARG A 116 -22.65 20.46 6.63
N SER A 117 -22.60 19.16 6.92
CA SER A 117 -21.79 18.59 8.00
C SER A 117 -20.28 18.85 7.83
N ALA A 118 -19.81 18.95 6.58
CA ALA A 118 -18.42 19.25 6.27
C ALA A 118 -18.12 20.73 6.01
N GLY A 119 -19.10 21.64 6.20
CA GLY A 119 -18.93 23.07 5.96
C GLY A 119 -18.68 23.44 4.50
N MET A 120 -19.19 22.66 3.53
CA MET A 120 -19.00 22.92 2.09
C MET A 120 -20.28 22.71 1.27
N SER A 121 -20.29 23.20 0.03
CA SER A 121 -21.43 22.99 -0.87
C SER A 121 -21.59 21.50 -1.25
N ALA A 122 -22.81 21.07 -1.56
CA ALA A 122 -23.10 19.71 -2.04
C ALA A 122 -22.28 19.35 -3.29
N ALA A 123 -22.12 20.32 -4.21
CA ALA A 123 -21.31 20.14 -5.42
C ALA A 123 -19.83 19.91 -5.08
N SER A 124 -19.26 20.68 -4.14
CA SER A 124 -17.89 20.51 -3.66
C SER A 124 -17.69 19.17 -2.95
N ALA A 125 -18.63 18.78 -2.08
CA ALA A 125 -18.61 17.48 -1.41
C ALA A 125 -18.63 16.33 -2.42
N ARG A 126 -19.52 16.39 -3.41
CA ARG A 126 -19.61 15.40 -4.49
C ARG A 126 -18.36 15.37 -5.37
N ALA A 127 -17.74 16.51 -5.67
CA ALA A 127 -16.49 16.55 -6.41
C ALA A 127 -15.31 15.97 -5.60
N ARG A 128 -15.29 16.19 -4.29
CA ARG A 128 -14.22 15.73 -3.40
C ARG A 128 -14.32 14.24 -3.07
N TRP A 129 -15.52 13.74 -2.78
CA TRP A 129 -15.74 12.37 -2.28
C TRP A 129 -16.63 11.51 -3.19
N GLY A 130 -17.19 12.06 -4.25
CA GLY A 130 -17.99 11.28 -5.20
C GLY A 130 -17.13 10.42 -6.14
N GLY A 131 -17.82 9.51 -6.83
CA GLY A 131 -17.26 8.70 -7.90
C GLY A 131 -16.20 7.69 -7.43
N ASN A 132 -15.13 7.55 -8.22
CA ASN A 132 -14.07 6.56 -7.97
C ASN A 132 -12.98 7.04 -7.01
N ARG A 133 -13.08 8.27 -6.49
CA ARG A 133 -12.00 8.90 -5.70
C ARG A 133 -11.78 8.20 -4.36
N VAL A 134 -12.84 7.88 -3.62
CA VAL A 134 -12.78 7.12 -2.35
C VAL A 134 -12.09 5.77 -2.54
N ARG A 135 -12.50 5.03 -3.58
CA ARG A 135 -11.89 3.73 -3.90
C ARG A 135 -10.41 3.86 -4.25
N ARG A 136 -10.04 4.93 -4.97
CA ARG A 136 -8.64 5.21 -5.32
C ARG A 136 -7.80 5.52 -4.08
N LEU A 137 -8.31 6.35 -3.17
CA LEU A 137 -7.63 6.70 -1.91
C LEU A 137 -7.35 5.44 -1.08
N LEU A 138 -8.37 4.59 -0.89
CA LEU A 138 -8.22 3.37 -0.10
C LEU A 138 -7.30 2.33 -0.78
N ARG A 139 -7.30 2.26 -2.11
CA ARG A 139 -6.35 1.41 -2.85
C ARG A 139 -4.92 1.92 -2.73
N ALA A 140 -4.70 3.22 -2.87
CA ALA A 140 -3.38 3.85 -2.72
C ALA A 140 -2.81 3.58 -1.32
N ARG A 141 -3.64 3.73 -0.28
CA ARG A 141 -3.28 3.38 1.10
C ARG A 141 -2.88 1.91 1.26
N LYS A 142 -3.70 0.99 0.74
CA LYS A 142 -3.40 -0.45 0.81
C LYS A 142 -2.08 -0.79 0.10
N ALA A 143 -1.78 -0.11 -1.01
CA ALA A 143 -0.50 -0.26 -1.70
C ALA A 143 0.68 0.30 -0.88
N ALA A 144 0.51 1.44 -0.20
CA ALA A 144 1.54 2.01 0.66
C ALA A 144 1.90 1.11 1.85
N ARG A 145 0.93 0.34 2.40
CA ARG A 145 1.19 -0.71 3.40
C ARG A 145 1.91 -1.94 2.82
N GLY A 146 1.74 -2.21 1.53
CA GLY A 146 2.31 -3.38 0.86
C GLY A 146 3.79 -3.23 0.49
N PHE A 147 4.33 -2.02 0.59
CA PHE A 147 5.78 -1.79 0.58
C PHE A 147 6.25 -1.81 2.04
N PRO A 148 6.91 -2.88 2.51
CA PRO A 148 7.69 -2.73 3.73
C PRO A 148 8.70 -1.60 3.48
N PRO A 149 8.89 -0.64 4.41
CA PRO A 149 10.13 0.12 4.38
C PRO A 149 11.24 -0.93 4.44
N GLU A 150 12.12 -0.93 3.44
CA GLU A 150 13.34 -1.72 3.49
C GLU A 150 14.00 -1.43 4.82
N SER A 151 13.88 -2.38 5.75
CA SER A 151 14.84 -2.58 6.81
C SER A 151 16.15 -2.89 6.11
N ARG A 152 16.85 -1.85 5.67
CA ARG A 152 18.29 -1.88 5.49
C ARG A 152 18.85 -2.12 6.88
N CYS A 153 18.98 -3.39 7.24
CA CYS A 153 20.04 -3.76 8.15
C CYS A 153 21.34 -3.36 7.44
N PRO A 154 22.14 -2.42 7.97
CA PRO A 154 23.53 -2.37 7.58
C PRO A 154 24.13 -3.72 7.98
N SER A 155 24.54 -4.50 6.98
CA SER A 155 25.36 -5.68 7.16
C SER A 155 26.57 -5.26 7.98
N VAL A 156 26.63 -5.70 9.23
CA VAL A 156 27.84 -5.65 10.03
C VAL A 156 28.82 -6.62 9.38
N PRO A 157 30.00 -6.19 8.89
CA PRO A 157 31.05 -7.14 8.56
C PRO A 157 31.60 -7.70 9.89
N ALA A 158 31.03 -8.83 10.33
CA ALA A 158 31.62 -9.63 11.40
C ALA A 158 32.81 -10.39 10.82
N GLY A 159 33.98 -9.80 10.95
CA GLY A 159 35.24 -10.38 10.50
C GLY A 159 36.42 -9.71 11.19
N SER A 160 36.55 -9.92 12.50
CA SER A 160 37.77 -9.70 13.28
C SER A 160 37.67 -10.45 14.62
N ASP A 161 37.93 -11.76 14.60
CA ASP A 161 38.63 -12.41 15.72
C ASP A 161 40.12 -12.05 15.57
N PRO A 162 40.85 -11.69 16.64
CA PRO A 162 41.44 -12.75 17.47
C PRO A 162 41.58 -12.39 18.96
N HIS A 163 41.18 -13.29 19.86
CA HIS A 163 41.67 -13.25 21.25
C HIS A 163 41.82 -14.68 21.80
N ASP A 164 42.83 -15.39 21.30
CA ASP A 164 43.37 -16.60 21.90
C ASP A 164 44.88 -16.37 22.09
N ALA A 165 45.31 -16.13 23.33
CA ALA A 165 46.68 -16.35 23.82
C ALA A 165 46.74 -15.97 25.30
N GLN A 166 46.34 -16.90 26.15
CA GLN A 166 46.61 -16.89 27.57
C GLN A 166 47.69 -17.95 27.82
N GLY A 167 48.92 -17.54 28.14
CA GLY A 167 50.00 -18.47 28.44
C GLY A 167 51.35 -17.81 28.69
N ASP A 168 51.79 -17.94 29.94
CA ASP A 168 53.17 -17.98 30.42
C ASP A 168 53.88 -16.66 30.87
N PRO A 169 54.09 -16.49 32.20
CA PRO A 169 55.06 -15.57 32.76
C PRO A 169 56.38 -16.30 33.10
N GLY A 170 57.45 -16.00 32.38
CA GLY A 170 58.77 -16.55 32.65
C GLY A 170 59.91 -15.65 32.15
N ASP A 171 60.84 -15.39 33.06
CA ASP A 171 62.20 -14.89 32.85
C ASP A 171 62.50 -13.37 32.73
N VAL A 172 62.81 -12.83 33.92
CA VAL A 172 64.03 -12.12 34.33
C VAL A 172 65.02 -11.66 33.23
N VAL A 173 65.55 -10.44 33.41
CA VAL A 173 66.91 -9.90 33.11
C VAL A 173 66.76 -8.46 32.58
N ARG A 174 66.89 -7.42 33.42
CA ARG A 174 68.13 -6.74 33.85
C ARG A 174 68.93 -6.16 32.67
N GLY A 175 68.99 -4.83 32.58
CA GLY A 175 70.00 -4.10 31.80
C GLY A 175 69.40 -2.91 31.05
N ALA A 176 69.46 -1.69 31.58
CA ALA A 176 70.61 -0.79 31.59
C ALA A 176 70.72 0.10 30.34
N LYS A 177 70.62 1.41 30.64
CA LYS A 177 71.44 2.52 30.13
C LYS A 177 71.21 3.08 28.73
N GLY A 178 70.95 4.39 28.75
CA GLY A 178 71.55 5.39 27.85
C GLY A 178 70.80 5.56 26.53
N GLY A 179 70.45 6.75 26.06
CA GLY A 179 71.04 8.06 26.32
C GLY A 179 71.48 8.66 24.97
N LYS A 180 71.20 9.96 24.81
CA LYS A 180 71.57 10.87 23.70
C LYS A 180 70.62 10.80 22.50
N ARG A 181 69.83 11.85 22.27
CA ARG A 181 70.16 13.17 21.67
C ARG A 181 70.36 13.06 20.17
#